data_AF-A0A7S0AFK7-F1
#
_entry.id   AF-A0A7S0AFK7-F1
#
_cell.length_a   1.000
_cell.length_b   1.000
_cell.length_c   1.000
_cell.angle_alpha   90.00
_cell.angle_beta   90.00
_cell.angle_gamma   90.00
#
_symmetry.space_group_name_H-M   'P 1'
#
loop_
_entity.id
_entity.type
_entity.pdbx_description
1 polymer ?
#
loop_
_entity_poly.entity_id
_entity_poly.type
_entity_poly.pdbx_seq_one_letter_code
_entity_poly.pdbx_strand_id
1 'polypeptide(L)'
;VLLFSKMAQPNYEEVNSYFRQRMEESRKIWSTRGKDARIAAAEARKAGPPTWRQLRGVPLMMHEIKHVGNRPFAWGFATVALATVYISASFSDEAKANSDYWSTFHGTGGKKH
;
A
#
# COMPACT_ATOMS: atom_id res chain seq x y z
N VAL A 1 54.07 -19.34 43.36
CA VAL A 1 52.80 -18.60 43.49
C VAL A 1 51.86 -19.12 42.41
N LEU A 2 50.98 -20.05 42.76
CA LEU A 2 50.03 -20.71 41.85
C LEU A 2 48.69 -19.98 41.90
N LEU A 3 48.43 -19.13 40.91
CA LEU A 3 47.13 -18.48 40.67
C LEU A 3 46.35 -19.29 39.63
N PHE A 4 45.99 -20.52 39.96
CA PHE A 4 44.93 -21.23 39.22
C PHE A 4 43.60 -20.91 39.90
N SER A 5 42.97 -19.84 39.42
CA SER A 5 41.62 -19.45 39.79
C SER A 5 40.67 -20.63 39.57
N LYS A 6 40.05 -21.10 40.65
CA LYS A 6 38.94 -22.06 40.64
C LYS A 6 37.87 -21.55 39.67
N MET A 7 37.74 -22.17 38.50
CA MET A 7 36.49 -22.05 37.73
C MET A 7 35.42 -22.76 38.55
N ALA A 8 34.56 -21.99 39.20
CA ALA A 8 33.41 -22.53 39.91
C ALA A 8 32.60 -23.38 38.91
N GLN A 9 32.40 -24.66 39.23
CA GLN A 9 31.55 -25.50 38.40
C GLN A 9 30.15 -24.87 38.33
N PRO A 10 29.56 -24.73 37.14
CA PRO A 10 28.25 -24.12 37.01
C PRO A 10 27.25 -24.92 37.85
N ASN A 11 26.47 -24.23 38.67
CA ASN A 11 25.46 -24.86 39.50
C ASN A 11 24.50 -25.63 38.57
N TYR A 12 24.35 -26.94 38.79
CA TYR A 12 23.57 -27.83 37.92
C TYR A 12 22.14 -27.31 37.67
N GLU A 13 21.56 -26.64 38.68
CA GLU A 13 20.23 -26.03 38.58
C GLU A 13 20.16 -24.86 37.60
N GLU A 14 21.18 -23.99 37.58
CA GLU A 14 21.26 -22.88 36.62
C GLU A 14 21.36 -23.40 35.19
N VAL A 15 22.20 -24.40 34.96
CA VAL A 15 22.38 -25.02 33.63
C VAL A 15 21.06 -25.62 33.13
N ASN A 16 20.35 -26.35 34.00
CA ASN A 16 19.07 -26.95 33.64
C ASN A 16 17.98 -25.89 33.35
N SER A 17 17.94 -24.82 34.16
CA SER A 17 17.01 -23.71 33.95
C SER A 17 17.25 -23.00 32.61
N TYR A 18 18.52 -22.78 32.25
CA TYR A 18 18.93 -22.17 30.99
C TYR A 18 18.48 -23.02 29.78
N PHE A 19 18.72 -24.33 29.80
CA PHE A 19 18.29 -25.20 28.70
C PHE A 19 16.77 -25.30 28.58
N ARG A 20 16.04 -25.29 29.70
CA ARG A 20 14.56 -25.24 29.68
C ARG A 20 14.05 -23.97 29.02
N GLN A 21 14.56 -22.80 29.42
CA GLN A 21 14.23 -21.53 28.78
C GLN A 21 14.55 -21.55 27.28
N ARG A 22 15.73 -22.05 26.91
CA ARG A 22 16.14 -22.12 25.50
C ARG A 22 15.24 -23.02 24.66
N MET A 23 14.76 -24.11 25.24
CA MET A 23 13.82 -25.04 24.59
C MET A 23 12.41 -24.44 24.44
N GLU A 24 11.97 -23.63 25.41
CA GLU A 24 10.71 -22.89 25.31
C GLU A 24 10.78 -21.79 24.25
N GLU A 25 11.86 -21.01 24.22
CA GLU A 25 12.11 -20.02 23.16
C GLU A 25 12.17 -20.68 21.79
N SER A 26 12.86 -21.82 21.67
CA SER A 26 12.96 -22.56 20.42
C SER A 26 11.59 -23.05 19.95
N ARG A 27 10.74 -23.56 20.85
CA ARG A 27 9.35 -23.94 20.54
C ARG A 27 8.52 -22.75 20.09
N LYS A 28 8.65 -21.60 20.76
CA LYS A 28 7.96 -20.35 20.39
C LYS A 28 8.40 -19.85 19.02
N ILE A 29 9.69 -19.94 18.69
CA ILE A 29 10.21 -19.56 17.38
C ILE A 29 9.71 -20.54 16.32
N TRP A 30 9.70 -21.84 16.62
CA TRP A 30 9.29 -22.86 15.66
C TRP A 30 7.81 -22.77 15.30
N SER A 31 6.95 -22.46 16.27
CA SER A 31 5.52 -22.23 16.01
C SER A 31 5.26 -21.06 15.06
N THR A 32 6.14 -20.05 15.02
CA THR A 32 6.02 -18.91 14.09
C THR A 32 6.56 -19.19 12.68
N ARG A 33 7.31 -20.29 12.48
CA ARG A 33 7.99 -20.59 11.21
C ARG A 33 7.24 -21.57 10.31
N GLY A 34 6.21 -22.24 10.83
CA GLY A 34 5.38 -23.20 10.08
C GLY A 34 4.61 -22.56 8.92
N LYS A 35 4.22 -23.39 7.95
CA LYS A 35 3.39 -22.97 6.80
C LYS A 35 2.11 -22.26 7.27
N ASP A 36 1.46 -22.79 8.29
CA ASP A 36 0.20 -22.25 8.80
C ASP A 36 0.40 -20.89 9.49
N ALA A 37 1.50 -20.70 10.23
CA ALA A 37 1.84 -19.41 10.81
C ALA A 37 2.14 -18.35 9.73
N ARG A 38 2.75 -18.75 8.62
CA ARG A 38 2.97 -17.86 7.46
C ARG A 38 1.66 -17.51 6.76
N ILE A 39 0.73 -18.46 6.64
CA ILE A 39 -0.62 -18.23 6.09
C ILE A 39 -1.38 -17.28 7.00
N ALA A 40 -1.41 -17.53 8.31
CA ALA A 40 -2.07 -16.67 9.29
C ALA A 40 -1.46 -15.25 9.31
N ALA A 41 -0.15 -15.11 9.21
CA ALA A 41 0.51 -13.81 9.11
C ALA A 41 0.18 -13.08 7.80
N ALA A 42 0.02 -13.80 6.69
CA ALA A 42 -0.39 -13.23 5.41
C ALA A 42 -1.87 -12.81 5.42
N GLU A 43 -2.75 -13.60 6.04
CA GLU A 43 -4.16 -13.27 6.24
C GLU A 43 -4.32 -12.06 7.17
N ALA A 44 -3.59 -12.01 8.28
CA ALA A 44 -3.60 -10.85 9.18
C ALA A 44 -3.18 -9.56 8.46
N ARG A 45 -2.22 -9.63 7.53
CA ARG A 45 -1.83 -8.49 6.68
C ARG A 45 -2.89 -8.07 5.66
N LYS A 46 -3.76 -8.99 5.24
CA LYS A 46 -4.90 -8.69 4.36
C LYS A 46 -6.11 -8.16 5.13
N ALA A 47 -6.27 -8.57 6.38
CA ALA A 47 -7.36 -8.14 7.26
C ALA A 47 -7.14 -6.75 7.86
N GLY A 48 -5.90 -6.26 7.91
CA GLY A 48 -5.58 -4.91 8.35
C GLY A 48 -6.00 -3.82 7.35
N PRO A 49 -6.21 -2.58 7.80
CA PRO A 49 -6.44 -1.46 6.90
C PRO A 49 -5.27 -1.35 5.90
N PRO A 50 -5.53 -1.20 4.60
CA PRO A 50 -4.50 -1.14 3.58
C PRO A 50 -3.56 0.02 3.85
N THR A 51 -2.26 -0.26 3.77
CA THR A 51 -1.23 0.78 3.85
C THR A 51 -1.34 1.71 2.64
N TRP A 52 -0.85 2.94 2.74
CA TRP A 52 -0.94 3.93 1.65
C TRP A 52 -0.38 3.40 0.31
N ARG A 53 0.68 2.58 0.34
CA ARG A 53 1.29 1.94 -0.84
C ARG A 53 0.42 0.85 -1.49
N GLN A 54 -0.54 0.31 -0.73
CA GLN A 54 -1.49 -0.69 -1.21
C GLN A 54 -2.78 -0.05 -1.72
N LEU A 55 -3.01 1.24 -1.47
CA LEU A 55 -4.14 1.97 -2.00
C LEU A 55 -3.94 2.22 -3.51
N ARG A 56 -5.01 2.09 -4.27
CA ARG A 56 -5.06 2.36 -5.71
C ARG A 56 -6.43 2.91 -6.11
N GLY A 57 -6.52 3.64 -7.21
CA GLY A 57 -7.78 4.18 -7.72
C GLY A 57 -8.48 5.12 -6.73
N VAL A 58 -9.78 4.91 -6.49
CA VAL A 58 -10.63 5.79 -5.66
C VAL A 58 -10.16 5.87 -4.19
N PRO A 59 -9.85 4.75 -3.50
CA PRO A 59 -9.28 4.80 -2.15
C PRO A 59 -8.00 5.63 -2.04
N LEU A 60 -7.11 5.54 -3.04
CA LEU A 60 -5.88 6.34 -3.07
C LEU A 60 -6.21 7.82 -3.26
N MET A 61 -7.07 8.19 -4.22
CA MET A 61 -7.50 9.58 -4.37
C MET A 61 -8.07 10.16 -3.08
N MET A 62 -8.93 9.42 -2.38
CA MET A 62 -9.51 9.88 -1.11
C MET A 62 -8.45 10.08 -0.02
N HIS A 63 -7.43 9.22 0.02
CA HIS A 63 -6.28 9.40 0.89
C HIS A 63 -5.50 10.67 0.54
N GLU A 64 -5.24 10.90 -0.75
CA GLU A 64 -4.50 12.08 -1.24
C GLU A 64 -5.25 13.40 -0.99
N ILE A 65 -6.57 13.43 -1.18
CA ILE A 65 -7.41 14.61 -0.89
C ILE A 65 -7.37 14.97 0.59
N LYS A 66 -7.22 14.00 1.48
CA LYS A 66 -7.13 14.25 2.92
C LYS A 66 -5.73 14.71 3.34
N HIS A 67 -4.70 14.47 2.52
CA HIS A 67 -3.32 14.83 2.84
C HIS A 67 -3.09 16.35 2.72
N VAL A 68 -2.68 17.00 3.81
CA VAL A 68 -2.62 18.47 3.91
C VAL A 68 -1.76 19.10 2.80
N GLY A 69 -0.63 18.46 2.45
CA GLY A 69 0.25 18.95 1.38
C GLY A 69 -0.32 18.81 -0.04
N ASN A 70 -1.20 17.82 -0.29
CA ASN A 70 -1.69 17.52 -1.63
C ASN A 70 -3.09 18.11 -1.89
N ARG A 71 -3.75 18.63 -0.85
CA ARG A 71 -5.07 19.27 -0.93
C ARG A 71 -5.17 20.33 -2.04
N PRO A 72 -4.27 21.33 -2.14
CA PRO A 72 -4.39 22.35 -3.18
C PRO A 72 -4.35 21.76 -4.60
N PHE A 73 -3.47 20.77 -4.82
CA PHE A 73 -3.36 20.08 -6.11
C PHE A 73 -4.62 19.27 -6.43
N ALA A 74 -5.15 18.53 -5.46
CA ALA A 74 -6.35 17.73 -5.64
C ALA A 74 -7.58 18.60 -5.96
N TRP A 75 -7.73 19.75 -5.30
CA TRP A 75 -8.77 20.71 -5.62
C TRP A 75 -8.58 21.32 -7.01
N GLY A 76 -7.36 21.72 -7.37
CA GLY A 76 -7.06 22.24 -8.70
C GLY A 76 -7.38 21.22 -9.81
N PHE A 77 -7.00 19.96 -9.61
CA PHE A 77 -7.33 18.87 -10.53
C PHE A 77 -8.85 18.69 -10.67
N ALA A 78 -9.58 18.66 -9.56
CA ALA A 78 -11.03 18.52 -9.57
C ALA A 78 -11.71 19.69 -10.31
N THR A 79 -11.26 20.93 -10.09
CA THR A 79 -11.78 22.12 -10.77
C THR A 79 -11.56 22.03 -12.29
N VAL A 80 -10.35 21.69 -12.74
CA VAL A 80 -10.05 21.55 -14.17
C VAL A 80 -10.83 20.40 -14.80
N ALA A 81 -10.97 19.27 -14.10
CA ALA A 81 -11.76 18.15 -14.58
C ALA A 81 -13.24 18.53 -14.75
N LEU A 82 -13.85 19.19 -13.77
CA LEU A 82 -15.23 19.67 -13.86
C LEU A 82 -15.42 20.70 -14.96
N ALA A 83 -14.49 21.66 -15.10
CA ALA A 83 -14.52 22.64 -16.19
C ALA A 83 -14.43 21.96 -17.55
N THR A 84 -13.57 20.95 -17.69
CA THR A 84 -13.41 20.19 -18.93
C THR A 84 -14.69 19.45 -19.30
N VAL A 85 -15.33 18.80 -18.33
CA VAL A 85 -16.63 18.12 -18.53
C VAL A 85 -17.71 19.14 -18.93
N TYR A 86 -17.79 20.26 -18.21
CA TYR A 86 -18.76 21.31 -18.51
C TYR A 86 -18.58 21.86 -19.93
N ILE A 87 -17.36 22.22 -20.32
CA ILE A 87 -17.03 22.70 -21.66
C ILE A 87 -17.37 21.64 -22.71
N SER A 88 -16.98 20.39 -22.49
CA SER A 88 -17.23 19.28 -23.43
C SER A 88 -18.72 19.00 -23.62
N ALA A 89 -19.52 19.17 -22.56
CA ALA A 89 -20.97 19.01 -22.58
C ALA A 89 -21.69 20.21 -23.23
N SER A 90 -21.08 21.40 -23.20
CA SER A 90 -21.68 22.64 -23.71
C SER A 90 -21.58 22.80 -25.23
N PHE A 91 -20.77 21.99 -25.91
CA PHE A 91 -20.69 22.01 -27.37
C PHE A 91 -21.88 21.26 -27.99
N SER A 92 -22.71 21.99 -28.74
CA SER A 92 -23.80 21.41 -29.55
C SER A 92 -23.27 20.48 -30.63
N ASP A 93 -24.10 19.53 -31.08
CA ASP A 93 -23.73 18.59 -32.14
C ASP A 93 -23.40 19.32 -33.47
N GLU A 94 -24.05 20.45 -33.73
CA GLU A 94 -23.74 21.33 -34.88
C GLU A 94 -22.35 21.99 -34.76
N ALA A 95 -21.96 22.45 -33.56
CA ALA A 95 -20.64 23.02 -33.34
C ALA A 95 -19.52 21.96 -33.44
N LYS A 96 -19.81 20.72 -33.02
CA LYS A 96 -18.90 19.58 -33.19
C LYS A 96 -18.79 19.14 -34.65
N ALA A 97 -19.91 19.11 -35.37
CA ALA A 97 -19.93 18.77 -36.80
C ALA A 97 -19.17 19.80 -37.65
N ASN A 98 -19.23 21.09 -37.29
CA ASN A 98 -18.55 22.17 -38.01
C ASN A 98 -17.12 22.46 -37.55
N SER A 99 -16.65 21.85 -36.46
CA SER A 99 -15.29 22.04 -35.95
C SER A 99 -14.26 21.13 -36.65
N ASP A 100 -13.20 21.73 -37.19
CA ASP A 100 -12.08 21.00 -37.80
C ASP A 100 -11.36 20.09 -36.79
N TYR A 101 -11.21 20.57 -35.54
CA TYR A 101 -10.63 19.81 -34.44
C TYR A 101 -11.45 18.55 -34.12
N TRP A 102 -12.78 18.68 -33.94
CA TRP A 102 -13.65 17.54 -33.63
C TRP A 102 -13.69 16.52 -34.77
N SER A 103 -13.77 17.00 -36.02
CA SER A 103 -13.79 16.12 -37.19
C SER A 103 -12.51 15.29 -37.34
N THR A 104 -11.36 15.83 -36.93
CA THR A 104 -10.05 15.20 -37.09
C THR A 104 -9.75 14.16 -36.00
N PHE A 105 -10.11 14.43 -34.74
CA PHE A 105 -9.70 13.60 -33.60
C PHE A 105 -10.80 12.74 -33.00
N HIS A 106 -12.06 13.01 -33.34
CA HIS A 106 -13.19 12.36 -32.68
C HIS A 106 -14.40 12.09 -33.59
N GLY A 107 -14.37 12.52 -34.85
CA GLY A 107 -15.38 12.15 -35.85
C GLY A 107 -15.16 10.73 -36.37
N THR A 108 -16.24 10.03 -36.75
CA THR A 108 -16.22 8.67 -37.31
C THR A 108 -15.72 8.57 -38.76
N GLY A 109 -14.87 9.50 -39.20
CA GLY A 109 -14.23 9.44 -40.53
C GLY A 109 -15.08 9.93 -41.71
N GLY A 110 -16.13 10.72 -41.47
CA GLY A 110 -16.86 11.40 -42.54
C GLY A 110 -16.02 12.53 -43.14
N LYS A 111 -15.37 12.28 -44.28
CA LYS A 111 -14.68 13.31 -45.07
C LYS A 111 -15.68 14.41 -45.45
N LYS A 112 -15.39 15.66 -45.06
CA LYS A 112 -16.04 16.84 -45.64
C LYS A 112 -15.46 17.04 -47.04
N HIS A 113 -16.30 16.85 -48.06
CA HIS A 113 -16.05 17.34 -49.42
C HIS A 113 -16.55 18.77 -49.54
#